data_AF-A0A7K4FXU0-F1
#
_entry.id   AF-A0A7K4FXU0-F1
#
_cell.length_a   1.000
_cell.length_b   1.000
_cell.length_c   1.000
_cell.angle_alpha   90.00
_cell.angle_beta   90.00
_cell.angle_gamma   90.00
#
_symmetry.space_group_name_H-M   'P 1'
#
loop_
_entity.id
_entity.type
_entity.pdbx_description
1 polymer ?
#
loop_
_entity_poly.entity_id
_entity_poly.type
_entity_poly.pdbx_seq_one_letter_code
_entity_poly.pdbx_strand_id
1 'polypeptide(L)'
;MITDTIHAHMRDIQSTKIKSLISKATTIEPTDTLSHVISKITKNNSYDVFYLKDKSVLSTNIRALLNAKNIDNMKVEPFLYPIHHVTQNDSVQKVANIIAHYRIREVPVVDKNRIIGVVTAKQIIKLLSSKDNKWIKANLIYTQNPITVPSSESISNARRIMTTKRIDHLPVLNQGKIKQVLTSYHILQSIMPSEKQGRTSMVPRTEHALELKIGNTGSTRIPQCLASDDLNKVINSMLKADTTCCLVNLHDTLQGIITFRDILGLLASKLETPIPLYIVGMPEDQQNVNLISSKFGKTLKRLQQVYSEIHEARVSIKQQRTGNKKEGKYEVSIMIITPHHTPLIYHSVGFDLSEVLEDLSEKLLRVLSKRAKNRSKDSIRKIDLPIF
;
A
#
# COMPACT_ATOMS: atom_id res chain seq x y z
N MET A 1 -25.25 -9.89 0.52
CA MET A 1 -24.26 -10.27 -0.50
C MET A 1 -23.23 -11.20 0.14
N ILE A 2 -22.50 -12.04 -0.60
CA ILE A 2 -21.53 -13.01 -0.04
C ILE A 2 -20.48 -12.34 0.87
N THR A 3 -20.16 -11.07 0.58
CA THR A 3 -19.31 -10.18 1.38
C THR A 3 -19.86 -9.93 2.78
N ASP A 4 -21.17 -9.71 2.95
CA ASP A 4 -21.80 -9.50 4.26
C ASP A 4 -21.72 -10.77 5.12
N THR A 5 -21.88 -11.94 4.48
CA THR A 5 -21.73 -13.24 5.14
C THR A 5 -20.29 -13.47 5.59
N ILE A 6 -19.31 -13.16 4.73
CA ILE A 6 -17.88 -13.24 5.09
C ILE A 6 -17.58 -12.28 6.26
N HIS A 7 -18.06 -11.04 6.17
CA HIS A 7 -17.84 -10.05 7.22
C HIS A 7 -18.48 -10.48 8.54
N ALA A 8 -19.68 -11.06 8.51
CA ALA A 8 -20.34 -11.61 9.70
C ALA A 8 -19.54 -12.76 10.32
N HIS A 9 -19.06 -13.69 9.51
CA HIS A 9 -18.20 -14.81 9.92
C HIS A 9 -16.88 -14.35 10.55
N MET A 10 -16.35 -13.22 10.08
CA MET A 10 -15.06 -12.68 10.53
C MET A 10 -15.13 -11.78 11.75
N ARG A 11 -16.31 -11.45 12.30
CA ARG A 11 -16.48 -10.46 13.38
C ARG A 11 -15.66 -10.74 14.63
N ASP A 12 -15.55 -12.01 15.03
CA ASP A 12 -14.77 -12.41 16.20
C ASP A 12 -13.29 -12.06 16.05
N ILE A 13 -12.72 -12.36 14.87
CA ILE A 13 -11.33 -12.00 14.58
C ILE A 13 -11.20 -10.49 14.45
N GLN A 14 -12.11 -9.84 13.72
CA GLN A 14 -12.10 -8.39 13.52
C GLN A 14 -12.04 -7.61 14.83
N SER A 15 -12.84 -8.02 15.83
CA SER A 15 -12.95 -7.38 17.14
C SER A 15 -11.84 -7.76 18.13
N THR A 16 -11.02 -8.77 17.82
CA THR A 16 -9.92 -9.21 18.69
C THR A 16 -8.94 -8.07 18.94
N LYS A 17 -8.56 -7.86 20.20
CA LYS A 17 -7.57 -6.86 20.62
C LYS A 17 -6.17 -7.30 20.21
N ILE A 18 -5.35 -6.35 19.76
CA ILE A 18 -4.04 -6.66 19.18
C ILE A 18 -2.92 -6.89 20.19
N LYS A 19 -3.15 -6.66 21.49
CA LYS A 19 -2.14 -6.74 22.56
C LYS A 19 -1.31 -8.03 22.53
N SER A 20 -1.95 -9.18 22.29
CA SER A 20 -1.28 -10.49 22.24
C SER A 20 -0.51 -10.75 20.93
N LEU A 21 -0.66 -9.88 19.93
CA LEU A 21 -0.01 -9.98 18.63
C LEU A 21 1.19 -9.04 18.49
N ILE A 22 1.52 -8.26 19.52
CA ILE A 22 2.61 -7.29 19.41
C ILE A 22 3.94 -8.04 19.36
N SER A 23 4.74 -7.77 18.33
CA SER A 23 6.13 -8.22 18.21
C SER A 23 7.09 -7.03 18.10
N LYS A 24 8.39 -7.29 18.16
CA LYS A 24 9.43 -6.25 18.08
C LYS A 24 9.38 -5.52 16.72
N ALA A 25 9.38 -4.19 16.77
CA ALA A 25 9.47 -3.33 15.58
C ALA A 25 10.92 -3.20 15.09
N THR A 26 11.10 -3.06 13.77
CA THR A 26 12.35 -2.54 13.21
C THR A 26 12.27 -1.02 13.11
N THR A 27 13.05 -0.32 13.93
CA THR A 27 13.12 1.15 13.94
C THR A 27 14.40 1.68 13.31
N ILE A 28 14.30 2.88 12.74
CA ILE A 28 15.38 3.56 11.99
C ILE A 28 15.43 5.05 12.34
N GLU A 29 16.55 5.68 12.01
CA GLU A 29 16.69 7.14 12.03
C GLU A 29 16.62 7.68 10.59
N PRO A 30 16.08 8.91 10.35
CA PRO A 30 16.05 9.51 9.01
C PRO A 30 17.43 9.65 8.37
N THR A 31 18.46 9.79 9.20
CA THR A 31 19.87 9.88 8.80
C THR A 31 20.52 8.54 8.51
N ASP A 32 19.83 7.41 8.71
CA ASP A 32 20.34 6.09 8.30
C ASP A 32 20.53 6.05 6.77
N THR A 33 21.59 5.38 6.32
CA THR A 33 21.78 5.07 4.90
C THR A 33 20.84 3.95 4.49
N LEU A 34 20.49 3.87 3.20
CA LEU A 34 19.67 2.78 2.69
C LEU A 34 20.32 1.41 2.93
N SER A 35 21.62 1.29 2.73
CA SER A 35 22.40 0.08 3.06
C SER A 35 22.21 -0.35 4.53
N HIS A 36 22.29 0.58 5.49
CA HIS A 36 22.07 0.30 6.91
C HIS A 36 20.62 -0.14 7.19
N VAL A 37 19.64 0.54 6.59
CA VAL A 37 18.22 0.18 6.72
C VAL A 37 17.94 -1.21 6.17
N ILE A 38 18.52 -1.57 5.02
CA ILE A 38 18.34 -2.88 4.40
C ILE A 38 19.00 -3.99 5.22
N SER A 39 20.15 -3.70 5.84
CA SER A 39 20.77 -4.60 6.83
C SER A 39 19.85 -4.85 8.03
N LYS A 40 19.23 -3.81 8.60
CA LYS A 40 18.23 -3.93 9.67
C LYS A 40 17.01 -4.77 9.24
N ILE A 41 16.46 -4.51 8.05
CA ILE A 41 15.35 -5.27 7.44
C ILE A 41 15.70 -6.76 7.36
N THR A 42 16.88 -7.07 6.84
CA THR A 42 17.36 -8.45 6.65
C THR A 42 17.59 -9.15 7.98
N LYS A 43 18.29 -8.50 8.93
CA LYS A 43 18.59 -9.06 10.25
C LYS A 43 17.33 -9.35 11.07
N ASN A 44 16.33 -8.48 10.96
CA ASN A 44 15.10 -8.61 11.73
C ASN A 44 13.98 -9.36 10.99
N ASN A 45 14.21 -9.78 9.74
CA ASN A 45 13.20 -10.38 8.86
C ASN A 45 11.91 -9.53 8.79
N SER A 46 12.06 -8.21 8.71
CA SER A 46 10.93 -7.27 8.59
C SER A 46 10.74 -6.87 7.13
N TYR A 47 9.57 -6.33 6.77
CA TYR A 47 9.32 -5.82 5.43
C TYR A 47 9.21 -4.30 5.42
N ASP A 48 8.66 -3.74 6.49
CA ASP A 48 8.58 -2.31 6.75
C ASP A 48 9.55 -1.93 7.88
N VAL A 49 9.87 -0.64 7.93
CA VAL A 49 10.63 -0.01 9.03
C VAL A 49 9.92 1.26 9.46
N PHE A 50 10.18 1.69 10.70
CA PHE A 50 9.43 2.77 11.32
C PHE A 50 10.35 3.80 11.99
N TYR A 51 9.91 5.05 11.93
CA TYR A 51 10.49 6.16 12.68
C TYR A 51 9.35 6.97 13.29
N LEU A 52 9.47 7.34 14.56
CA LEU A 52 8.50 8.20 15.22
C LEU A 52 9.08 9.62 15.31
N LYS A 53 8.46 10.56 14.60
CA LYS A 53 8.78 11.98 14.67
C LYS A 53 7.67 12.69 15.45
N ASP A 54 7.98 13.15 16.65
CA ASP A 54 7.01 13.73 17.57
C ASP A 54 5.85 12.75 17.81
N LYS A 55 4.67 13.01 17.23
CA LYS A 55 3.46 12.17 17.30
C LYS A 55 3.14 11.43 16.00
N SER A 56 3.90 11.68 14.94
CA SER A 56 3.67 11.14 13.60
C SER A 56 4.61 9.97 13.34
N VAL A 57 4.05 8.83 12.95
CA VAL A 57 4.86 7.68 12.53
C VAL A 57 5.12 7.77 11.03
N LEU A 58 6.39 7.75 10.67
CA LEU A 58 6.85 7.61 9.29
C LEU A 58 7.29 6.17 9.06
N SER A 59 7.12 5.69 7.83
CA SER A 59 7.52 4.35 7.43
C SER A 59 8.10 4.33 6.03
N THR A 60 8.91 3.31 5.76
CA THR A 60 9.25 2.88 4.41
C THR A 60 9.32 1.36 4.36
N ASN A 61 9.44 0.79 3.16
CA ASN A 61 9.49 -0.65 2.96
C ASN A 61 10.35 -1.06 1.78
N ILE A 62 10.63 -2.37 1.69
CA ILE A 62 11.45 -2.98 0.65
C ILE A 62 11.11 -2.47 -0.76
N ARG A 63 9.82 -2.41 -1.12
CA ARG A 63 9.38 -1.98 -2.45
C ARG A 63 9.61 -0.49 -2.70
N ALA A 64 9.46 0.37 -1.69
CA ALA A 64 9.80 1.79 -1.81
C ALA A 64 11.31 1.98 -2.04
N LEU A 65 12.14 1.21 -1.32
CA LEU A 65 13.59 1.23 -1.43
C LEU A 65 14.10 0.79 -2.81
N LEU A 66 13.35 -0.04 -3.54
CA LEU A 66 13.68 -0.39 -4.92
C LEU A 66 13.71 0.81 -5.89
N ASN A 67 13.12 1.95 -5.55
CA ASN A 67 13.21 3.17 -6.36
C ASN A 67 14.53 3.94 -6.17
N ALA A 68 15.38 3.50 -5.25
CA ALA A 68 16.68 4.13 -5.04
C ALA A 68 17.58 3.99 -6.27
N LYS A 69 18.20 5.11 -6.66
CA LYS A 69 19.20 5.14 -7.74
C LYS A 69 20.55 4.63 -7.27
N ASN A 70 20.94 4.98 -6.04
CA ASN A 70 22.19 4.57 -5.40
C ASN A 70 21.89 4.17 -3.95
N ILE A 71 22.13 2.91 -3.61
CA ILE A 71 21.75 2.35 -2.31
C ILE A 71 22.85 2.53 -1.25
N ASP A 72 24.10 2.78 -1.67
CA ASP A 72 25.23 2.75 -0.74
C ASP A 72 25.19 3.93 0.22
N ASN A 73 24.92 5.13 -0.32
CA ASN A 73 25.15 6.39 0.39
C ASN A 73 23.89 7.23 0.59
N MET A 74 22.79 6.91 -0.12
CA MET A 74 21.57 7.69 -0.01
C MET A 74 20.95 7.52 1.38
N LYS A 75 20.46 8.61 1.96
CA LYS A 75 19.71 8.59 3.21
C LYS A 75 18.31 8.01 3.00
N VAL A 76 17.74 7.43 4.05
CA VAL A 76 16.39 6.84 4.00
C VAL A 76 15.28 7.88 4.05
N GLU A 77 15.54 9.06 4.61
CA GLU A 77 14.55 10.14 4.77
C GLU A 77 13.67 10.41 3.53
N PRO A 78 14.19 10.49 2.29
CA PRO A 78 13.37 10.74 1.10
C PRO A 78 12.37 9.62 0.76
N PHE A 79 12.51 8.44 1.36
CA PHE A 79 11.63 7.29 1.16
C PHE A 79 10.63 7.10 2.30
N LEU A 80 10.73 7.93 3.35
CA LEU A 80 9.80 7.92 4.45
C LEU A 80 8.49 8.60 4.07
N TYR A 81 7.38 7.96 4.38
CA TYR A 81 6.04 8.50 4.22
C TYR A 81 5.23 8.31 5.51
N PRO A 82 4.32 9.25 5.84
CA PRO A 82 3.50 9.13 7.03
C PRO A 82 2.52 7.97 6.91
N ILE A 83 2.31 7.26 8.02
CA ILE A 83 1.31 6.21 8.15
C ILE A 83 0.57 6.31 9.48
N HIS A 84 -0.64 5.73 9.52
CA HIS A 84 -1.34 5.54 10.77
C HIS A 84 -0.69 4.44 11.61
N HIS A 85 -0.72 4.65 12.93
CA HIS A 85 -0.32 3.68 13.93
C HIS A 85 -1.54 3.24 14.75
N VAL A 86 -1.34 2.22 15.57
CA VAL A 86 -2.37 1.70 16.49
C VAL A 86 -1.87 1.71 17.92
N THR A 87 -2.78 1.59 18.87
CA THR A 87 -2.47 1.35 20.29
C THR A 87 -2.72 -0.12 20.62
N GLN A 88 -2.16 -0.64 21.72
CA GLN A 88 -2.38 -2.04 22.14
C GLN A 88 -3.87 -2.42 22.36
N ASN A 89 -4.75 -1.43 22.51
CA ASN A 89 -6.18 -1.60 22.72
C ASN A 89 -7.00 -1.53 21.41
N ASP A 90 -6.36 -1.31 20.27
CA ASP A 90 -7.02 -1.36 18.97
C ASP A 90 -7.32 -2.80 18.54
N SER A 91 -8.13 -2.93 17.49
CA SER A 91 -8.61 -4.20 16.97
C SER A 91 -7.80 -4.70 15.78
N VAL A 92 -7.84 -6.01 15.53
CA VAL A 92 -7.26 -6.64 14.33
C VAL A 92 -7.84 -6.03 13.05
N GLN A 93 -9.14 -5.70 13.04
CA GLN A 93 -9.78 -5.02 11.92
C GLN A 93 -9.06 -3.72 11.56
N LYS A 94 -8.76 -2.86 12.55
CA LYS A 94 -8.04 -1.60 12.34
C LYS A 94 -6.63 -1.82 11.77
N VAL A 95 -5.95 -2.88 12.17
CA VAL A 95 -4.64 -3.24 11.60
C VAL A 95 -4.76 -3.72 10.14
N ALA A 96 -5.70 -4.62 9.85
CA ALA A 96 -5.93 -5.13 8.49
C ALA A 96 -6.28 -4.00 7.50
N ASN A 97 -7.08 -3.06 7.99
CA ASN A 97 -7.45 -1.80 7.39
C ASN A 97 -6.25 -0.90 7.01
N ILE A 98 -5.35 -0.64 7.95
CA ILE A 98 -4.13 0.16 7.70
C ILE A 98 -3.20 -0.58 6.70
N ILE A 99 -3.03 -1.90 6.84
CA ILE A 99 -2.26 -2.73 5.89
C ILE A 99 -2.83 -2.61 4.48
N ALA A 100 -4.15 -2.72 4.33
CA ALA A 100 -4.82 -2.66 3.05
C ALA A 100 -4.70 -1.28 2.39
N HIS A 101 -4.83 -0.20 3.18
CA HIS A 101 -4.77 1.19 2.73
C HIS A 101 -3.34 1.60 2.34
N TYR A 102 -2.38 1.47 3.25
CA TYR A 102 -1.00 1.92 3.03
C TYR A 102 -0.17 0.92 2.22
N ARG A 103 -0.68 -0.28 1.94
CA ARG A 103 0.05 -1.36 1.25
C ARG A 103 1.37 -1.75 1.96
N ILE A 104 1.34 -1.70 3.28
CA ILE A 104 2.40 -2.17 4.18
C ILE A 104 2.10 -3.60 4.63
N ARG A 105 3.03 -4.27 5.29
CA ARG A 105 2.85 -5.65 5.81
C ARG A 105 2.82 -5.72 7.32
N GLU A 106 3.20 -4.66 8.01
CA GLU A 106 3.12 -4.56 9.45
C GLU A 106 2.77 -3.13 9.89
N VAL A 107 2.04 -3.00 11.00
CA VAL A 107 1.55 -1.72 11.53
C VAL A 107 2.22 -1.43 12.86
N PRO A 108 2.79 -0.23 13.06
CA PRO A 108 3.45 0.13 14.30
C PRO A 108 2.43 0.33 15.42
N VAL A 109 2.77 -0.20 16.60
CA VAL A 109 2.01 -0.01 17.84
C VAL A 109 2.72 1.04 18.67
N VAL A 110 2.01 2.11 19.00
CA VAL A 110 2.51 3.25 19.76
C VAL A 110 1.82 3.31 21.12
N ASP A 111 2.60 3.54 22.17
CA ASP A 111 2.11 3.86 23.51
C ASP A 111 2.99 4.96 24.11
N LYS A 112 2.36 5.93 24.79
CA LYS A 112 3.04 7.09 25.42
C LYS A 112 4.13 7.71 24.54
N ASN A 113 3.77 7.98 23.28
CA ASN A 113 4.66 8.60 22.28
C ASN A 113 5.95 7.81 21.99
N ARG A 114 5.88 6.48 22.02
CA ARG A 114 6.97 5.57 21.63
C ARG A 114 6.42 4.38 20.87
N ILE A 115 7.17 3.89 19.88
CA ILE A 115 6.86 2.62 19.20
C ILE A 115 7.22 1.49 20.16
N ILE A 116 6.21 0.77 20.65
CA ILE A 116 6.39 -0.38 21.56
C ILE A 116 6.46 -1.72 20.81
N GLY A 117 6.10 -1.75 19.53
CA GLY A 117 6.16 -2.94 18.69
C GLY A 117 5.42 -2.77 17.37
N VAL A 118 5.12 -3.89 16.72
CA VAL A 118 4.35 -3.99 15.47
C VAL A 118 3.35 -5.13 15.55
N VAL A 119 2.30 -5.05 14.73
CA VAL A 119 1.47 -6.21 14.37
C VAL A 119 1.65 -6.49 12.89
N THR A 120 2.04 -7.72 12.56
CA THR A 120 2.31 -8.16 11.20
C THR A 120 1.09 -8.82 10.56
N ALA A 121 0.99 -8.71 9.23
CA ALA A 121 0.02 -9.47 8.43
C ALA A 121 0.08 -10.96 8.76
N LYS A 122 1.31 -11.52 8.91
CA LYS A 122 1.53 -12.94 9.21
C LYS A 122 0.88 -13.36 10.53
N GLN A 123 0.92 -12.52 11.57
CA GLN A 123 0.26 -12.82 12.86
C GLN A 123 -1.26 -12.88 12.72
N ILE A 124 -1.86 -11.97 11.94
CA ILE A 124 -3.30 -11.99 11.68
C ILE A 124 -3.69 -13.21 10.84
N ILE A 125 -2.88 -13.58 9.84
CA ILE A 125 -3.09 -14.80 9.05
C ILE A 125 -3.00 -16.07 9.92
N LYS A 126 -2.08 -16.10 10.91
CA LYS A 126 -2.04 -17.19 11.90
C LYS A 126 -3.30 -17.25 12.74
N LEU A 127 -3.85 -16.11 13.18
CA LEU A 127 -5.14 -16.10 13.88
C LEU A 127 -6.26 -16.66 12.99
N LEU A 128 -6.32 -16.24 11.73
CA LEU A 128 -7.29 -16.75 10.75
C LEU A 128 -7.21 -18.27 10.56
N SER A 129 -6.00 -18.84 10.58
CA SER A 129 -5.79 -20.29 10.43
C SER A 129 -6.47 -21.14 11.52
N SER A 130 -6.75 -20.53 12.69
CA SER A 130 -7.41 -21.21 13.81
C SER A 130 -8.93 -21.25 13.73
N LYS A 131 -9.54 -20.53 12.79
CA LYS A 131 -11.00 -20.52 12.57
C LYS A 131 -11.40 -21.48 11.46
N ASP A 132 -12.67 -21.89 11.44
CA ASP A 132 -13.21 -22.68 10.33
C ASP A 132 -13.62 -21.76 9.17
N ASN A 133 -12.76 -21.61 8.17
CA ASN A 133 -13.05 -20.85 6.96
C ASN A 133 -13.21 -21.75 5.73
N LYS A 134 -13.57 -23.03 5.93
CA LYS A 134 -13.66 -24.03 4.84
C LYS A 134 -14.68 -23.67 3.75
N TRP A 135 -15.69 -22.88 4.11
CA TRP A 135 -16.74 -22.44 3.20
C TRP A 135 -16.27 -21.30 2.27
N ILE A 136 -15.23 -20.55 2.65
CA ILE A 136 -14.63 -19.51 1.81
C ILE A 136 -13.67 -20.18 0.85
N LYS A 137 -13.98 -20.11 -0.46
CA LYS A 137 -13.18 -20.73 -1.51
C LYS A 137 -12.18 -19.75 -2.12
N ALA A 138 -11.08 -20.29 -2.64
CA ALA A 138 -10.01 -19.54 -3.29
C ALA A 138 -10.54 -18.64 -4.42
N ASN A 139 -11.54 -19.11 -5.18
CA ASN A 139 -12.20 -18.35 -6.26
C ASN A 139 -12.82 -17.02 -5.83
N LEU A 140 -13.16 -16.87 -4.55
CA LEU A 140 -13.70 -15.62 -4.02
C LEU A 140 -12.59 -14.58 -3.82
N ILE A 141 -11.33 -15.00 -3.64
CA ILE A 141 -10.28 -14.10 -3.12
C ILE A 141 -9.09 -13.90 -4.05
N TYR A 142 -8.85 -14.79 -5.01
CA TYR A 142 -7.65 -14.67 -5.84
C TYR A 142 -7.69 -13.45 -6.76
N THR A 143 -6.51 -12.89 -7.00
CA THR A 143 -6.31 -11.91 -8.07
C THR A 143 -6.12 -12.65 -9.39
N GLN A 144 -7.04 -12.47 -10.34
CA GLN A 144 -6.99 -13.13 -11.63
C GLN A 144 -5.88 -12.56 -12.51
N ASN A 145 -5.36 -13.37 -13.45
CA ASN A 145 -4.40 -12.97 -14.47
C ASN A 145 -3.18 -12.22 -13.89
N PRO A 146 -2.41 -12.85 -12.99
CA PRO A 146 -1.27 -12.22 -12.36
C PRO A 146 -0.24 -11.80 -13.43
N ILE A 147 0.42 -10.67 -13.19
CA ILE A 147 1.52 -10.22 -14.07
C ILE A 147 2.68 -11.20 -13.94
N THR A 148 3.08 -11.82 -15.05
CA THR A 148 4.19 -12.77 -15.11
C THR A 148 5.37 -12.21 -15.91
N VAL A 149 6.55 -12.77 -15.71
CA VAL A 149 7.76 -12.46 -16.51
C VAL A 149 8.52 -13.73 -16.90
N PRO A 150 9.22 -13.79 -18.05
CA PRO A 150 10.07 -14.93 -18.36
C PRO A 150 11.36 -14.91 -17.52
N SER A 151 11.96 -16.07 -17.28
CA SER A 151 13.22 -16.17 -16.51
C SER A 151 14.42 -15.51 -17.20
N SER A 152 14.32 -15.23 -18.50
CA SER A 152 15.29 -14.48 -19.29
C SER A 152 15.16 -12.96 -19.15
N GLU A 153 14.09 -12.46 -18.51
CA GLU A 153 13.88 -11.04 -18.24
C GLU A 153 14.96 -10.48 -17.31
N SER A 154 15.23 -9.17 -17.41
CA SER A 154 16.19 -8.48 -16.55
C SER A 154 15.64 -8.18 -15.15
N ILE A 155 16.53 -8.15 -14.15
CA ILE A 155 16.19 -7.70 -12.79
C ILE A 155 15.70 -6.25 -12.81
N SER A 156 16.28 -5.38 -13.66
CA SER A 156 15.85 -3.99 -13.83
C SER A 156 14.40 -3.86 -14.29
N ASN A 157 13.98 -4.67 -15.27
CA ASN A 157 12.58 -4.65 -15.72
C ASN A 157 11.65 -5.22 -14.64
N ALA A 158 12.01 -6.33 -13.99
CA ALA A 158 11.23 -6.87 -12.88
C ALA A 158 11.03 -5.83 -11.76
N ARG A 159 12.09 -5.11 -11.40
CA ARG A 159 12.07 -3.98 -10.45
C ARG A 159 11.08 -2.92 -10.89
N ARG A 160 11.17 -2.48 -12.15
CA ARG A 160 10.26 -1.48 -12.74
C ARG A 160 8.81 -1.96 -12.70
N ILE A 161 8.53 -3.21 -13.05
CA ILE A 161 7.18 -3.78 -12.99
C ILE A 161 6.67 -3.74 -11.54
N MET A 162 7.46 -4.20 -10.57
CA MET A 162 7.07 -4.20 -9.15
C MET A 162 6.78 -2.80 -8.61
N THR A 163 7.63 -1.82 -8.90
CA THR A 163 7.46 -0.44 -8.40
C THR A 163 6.30 0.28 -9.10
N THR A 164 6.18 0.16 -10.43
CA THR A 164 5.13 0.85 -11.20
C THR A 164 3.76 0.22 -11.04
N LYS A 165 3.67 -1.12 -11.02
CA LYS A 165 2.40 -1.86 -10.82
C LYS A 165 2.06 -2.05 -9.35
N ARG A 166 2.99 -1.70 -8.44
CA ARG A 166 2.84 -1.81 -6.98
C ARG A 166 2.47 -3.21 -6.53
N ILE A 167 3.25 -4.18 -7.02
CA ILE A 167 3.16 -5.59 -6.67
C ILE A 167 4.50 -6.05 -6.13
N ASP A 168 4.48 -7.04 -5.26
CA ASP A 168 5.67 -7.56 -4.59
C ASP A 168 6.05 -8.98 -5.02
N HIS A 169 5.21 -9.61 -5.82
CA HIS A 169 5.35 -10.99 -6.26
C HIS A 169 5.16 -11.05 -7.77
N LEU A 170 6.12 -11.63 -8.46
CA LEU A 170 6.08 -11.91 -9.88
C LEU A 170 6.27 -13.43 -10.09
N PRO A 171 5.23 -14.16 -10.53
CA PRO A 171 5.43 -15.50 -11.07
C PRO A 171 6.37 -15.43 -12.27
N VAL A 172 7.44 -16.22 -12.22
CA VAL A 172 8.46 -16.30 -13.26
C VAL A 172 8.26 -17.58 -14.05
N LEU A 173 8.18 -17.43 -15.37
CA LEU A 173 7.95 -18.54 -16.29
C LEU A 173 9.25 -18.97 -16.99
N ASN A 174 9.37 -20.25 -17.27
CA ASN A 174 10.36 -20.80 -18.19
C ASN A 174 9.66 -21.68 -19.21
N GLN A 175 9.77 -21.33 -20.51
CA GLN A 175 9.07 -22.02 -21.59
C GLN A 175 7.57 -22.20 -21.29
N GLY A 176 6.92 -21.13 -20.78
CA GLY A 176 5.50 -21.13 -20.42
C GLY A 176 5.13 -21.79 -19.08
N LYS A 177 6.06 -22.52 -18.44
CA LYS A 177 5.80 -23.20 -17.15
C LYS A 177 6.26 -22.35 -15.97
N ILE A 178 5.54 -22.41 -14.85
CA ILE A 178 5.92 -21.73 -13.61
C ILE A 178 7.23 -22.32 -13.10
N LYS A 179 8.26 -21.48 -12.96
CA LYS A 179 9.58 -21.87 -12.44
C LYS A 179 9.77 -21.49 -10.97
N GLN A 180 9.41 -20.25 -10.62
CA GLN A 180 9.65 -19.65 -9.31
C GLN A 180 8.76 -18.41 -9.12
N VAL A 181 8.71 -17.90 -7.90
CA VAL A 181 8.16 -16.56 -7.62
C VAL A 181 9.32 -15.62 -7.24
N LEU A 182 9.52 -14.58 -8.05
CA LEU A 182 10.41 -13.47 -7.73
C LEU A 182 9.67 -12.49 -6.81
N THR A 183 10.36 -11.95 -5.79
CA THR A 183 9.78 -10.99 -4.86
C THR A 183 10.60 -9.70 -4.83
N SER A 184 10.01 -8.62 -4.36
CA SER A 184 10.73 -7.35 -4.16
C SER A 184 11.93 -7.53 -3.23
N TYR A 185 11.85 -8.43 -2.25
CA TYR A 185 12.97 -8.79 -1.38
C TYR A 185 14.09 -9.49 -2.14
N HIS A 186 13.79 -10.43 -3.03
CA HIS A 186 14.80 -11.07 -3.87
C HIS A 186 15.55 -10.04 -4.74
N ILE A 187 14.81 -9.09 -5.35
CA ILE A 187 15.44 -8.00 -6.13
C ILE A 187 16.33 -7.14 -5.23
N LEU A 188 15.83 -6.77 -4.04
CA LEU A 188 16.59 -5.96 -3.08
C LEU A 188 17.91 -6.66 -2.69
N GLN A 189 17.88 -7.96 -2.43
CA GLN A 189 19.07 -8.75 -2.12
C GLN A 189 20.05 -8.80 -3.30
N SER A 190 19.56 -8.91 -4.55
CA SER A 190 20.41 -8.94 -5.73
C SER A 190 21.17 -7.64 -5.97
N ILE A 191 20.60 -6.50 -5.55
CA ILE A 191 21.21 -5.18 -5.74
C ILE A 191 22.02 -4.70 -4.53
N MET A 192 22.11 -5.51 -3.46
CA MET A 192 22.92 -5.16 -2.28
C MET A 192 24.41 -5.44 -2.49
N PRO A 193 25.30 -4.52 -2.10
CA PRO A 193 26.73 -4.81 -2.01
C PRO A 193 26.96 -5.91 -0.96
N SER A 194 27.77 -6.91 -1.28
CA SER A 194 28.19 -7.91 -0.29
C SER A 194 29.24 -7.33 0.66
N GLU A 195 29.04 -7.40 1.98
CA GLU A 195 30.00 -6.94 2.99
C GLU A 195 31.37 -7.68 2.97
N LYS A 196 31.48 -8.78 2.20
CA LYS A 196 32.60 -9.74 2.29
C LYS A 196 33.75 -9.58 1.27
N GLN A 197 33.86 -8.50 0.49
CA GLN A 197 35.03 -8.31 -0.37
C GLN A 197 35.46 -6.85 -0.47
N GLY A 198 36.72 -6.59 -0.14
CA GLY A 198 37.31 -5.26 -0.13
C GLY A 198 37.31 -4.58 -1.49
N ARG A 199 36.89 -3.30 -1.50
CA ARG A 199 37.36 -2.11 -2.25
C ARG A 199 38.07 -2.23 -3.62
N THR A 200 37.91 -3.30 -4.42
CA THR A 200 38.72 -3.51 -5.64
C THR A 200 37.94 -3.58 -6.95
N SER A 201 36.73 -3.04 -7.03
CA SER A 201 36.05 -2.84 -8.31
C SER A 201 35.48 -1.43 -8.45
N MET A 202 35.87 -0.75 -9.54
CA MET A 202 35.63 0.66 -9.83
C MET A 202 34.29 0.90 -10.57
N VAL A 203 33.49 -0.14 -10.78
CA VAL A 203 32.12 -0.06 -11.33
C VAL A 203 31.10 -0.32 -10.22
N PRO A 204 30.06 0.52 -10.05
CA PRO A 204 29.02 0.26 -9.06
C PRO A 204 28.30 -1.07 -9.34
N ARG A 205 28.48 -2.06 -8.46
CA ARG A 205 27.93 -3.43 -8.59
C ARG A 205 26.40 -3.45 -8.79
N THR A 206 25.71 -2.43 -8.32
CA THR A 206 24.26 -2.22 -8.48
C THR A 206 23.84 -2.16 -9.94
N GLU A 207 24.60 -1.49 -10.81
CA GLU A 207 24.24 -1.36 -12.24
C GLU A 207 24.37 -2.71 -12.95
N HIS A 208 25.49 -3.41 -12.75
CA HIS A 208 25.66 -4.76 -13.29
C HIS A 208 24.60 -5.74 -12.77
N ALA A 209 24.24 -5.70 -11.49
CA ALA A 209 23.22 -6.56 -10.91
C ALA A 209 21.83 -6.36 -11.55
N LEU A 210 21.49 -5.12 -11.94
CA LEU A 210 20.21 -4.80 -12.56
C LEU A 210 20.12 -5.31 -14.01
N GLU A 211 21.24 -5.43 -14.71
CA GLU A 211 21.32 -5.95 -16.08
C GLU A 211 21.25 -7.48 -16.14
N LEU A 212 21.54 -8.16 -15.01
CA LEU A 212 21.44 -9.61 -14.94
C LEU A 212 20.01 -10.10 -15.23
N LYS A 213 19.94 -11.25 -15.88
CA LYS A 213 18.68 -11.99 -16.05
C LYS A 213 18.20 -12.50 -14.69
N ILE A 214 16.88 -12.56 -14.51
CA ILE A 214 16.25 -13.12 -13.31
C ILE A 214 16.80 -14.53 -13.05
N GLY A 215 16.88 -15.38 -14.06
CA GLY A 215 17.50 -16.71 -13.95
C GLY A 215 16.85 -17.56 -12.85
N ASN A 216 17.61 -17.81 -11.78
CA ASN A 216 17.17 -18.57 -10.58
C ASN A 216 16.86 -17.66 -9.37
N THR A 217 16.82 -16.35 -9.57
CA THR A 217 16.55 -15.36 -8.50
C THR A 217 15.07 -15.41 -8.11
N GLY A 218 14.73 -16.17 -7.08
CA GLY A 218 13.36 -16.36 -6.64
C GLY A 218 13.19 -17.56 -5.72
N SER A 219 11.97 -17.75 -5.22
CA SER A 219 11.62 -18.96 -4.46
C SER A 219 10.99 -20.00 -5.36
N THR A 220 11.52 -21.22 -5.32
CA THR A 220 10.93 -22.41 -5.96
C THR A 220 9.91 -23.12 -5.06
N ARG A 221 9.93 -22.84 -3.75
CA ARG A 221 8.89 -23.29 -2.81
C ARG A 221 7.66 -22.41 -2.98
N ILE A 222 6.77 -22.81 -3.87
CA ILE A 222 5.58 -22.06 -4.24
C ILE A 222 4.35 -22.88 -3.84
N PRO A 223 3.59 -22.47 -2.82
CA PRO A 223 2.28 -23.05 -2.58
C PRO A 223 1.39 -22.88 -3.82
N GLN A 224 0.68 -23.94 -4.17
CA GLN A 224 -0.29 -23.95 -5.26
C GLN A 224 -1.62 -24.48 -4.74
N CYS A 225 -2.71 -23.94 -5.27
CA CYS A 225 -4.07 -24.36 -4.93
C CYS A 225 -4.98 -24.32 -6.17
N LEU A 226 -6.11 -25.02 -6.08
CA LEU A 226 -7.20 -24.93 -7.05
C LEU A 226 -8.16 -23.79 -6.66
N ALA A 227 -8.90 -23.27 -7.64
CA ALA A 227 -9.93 -22.26 -7.38
C ALA A 227 -11.04 -22.75 -6.41
N SER A 228 -11.25 -24.06 -6.32
CA SER A 228 -12.21 -24.72 -5.43
C SER A 228 -11.66 -25.03 -4.03
N ASP A 229 -10.34 -24.90 -3.82
CA ASP A 229 -9.74 -25.11 -2.50
C ASP A 229 -10.25 -24.08 -1.49
N ASP A 230 -10.34 -24.49 -0.23
CA ASP A 230 -10.80 -23.62 0.83
C ASP A 230 -9.69 -22.74 1.43
N LEU A 231 -10.11 -21.66 2.09
CA LEU A 231 -9.21 -20.66 2.67
C LEU A 231 -8.28 -21.24 3.74
N ASN A 232 -8.72 -22.22 4.54
CA ASN A 232 -7.85 -22.84 5.55
C ASN A 232 -6.70 -23.60 4.88
N LYS A 233 -7.00 -24.38 3.83
CA LYS A 233 -5.96 -25.06 3.03
C LYS A 233 -4.97 -24.07 2.43
N VAL A 234 -5.45 -22.96 1.87
CA VAL A 234 -4.60 -21.91 1.30
C VAL A 234 -3.70 -21.29 2.38
N ILE A 235 -4.27 -20.82 3.50
CA ILE A 235 -3.52 -20.21 4.62
C ILE A 235 -2.46 -21.18 5.15
N ASN A 236 -2.83 -22.43 5.41
CA ASN A 236 -1.92 -23.43 5.96
C ASN A 236 -0.77 -23.74 4.99
N SER A 237 -1.02 -23.79 3.70
CA SER A 237 0.02 -24.00 2.69
C SER A 237 1.03 -22.84 2.66
N MET A 238 0.55 -21.60 2.75
CA MET A 238 1.40 -20.40 2.81
C MET A 238 2.23 -20.36 4.09
N LEU A 239 1.62 -20.66 5.24
CA LEU A 239 2.31 -20.68 6.53
C LEU A 239 3.36 -21.79 6.60
N LYS A 240 3.06 -22.99 6.08
CA LYS A 240 3.99 -24.13 6.05
C LYS A 240 5.20 -23.88 5.14
N ALA A 241 4.99 -23.22 4.01
CA ALA A 241 6.06 -22.89 3.07
C ALA A 241 6.83 -21.61 3.44
N ASP A 242 6.40 -20.91 4.50
CA ASP A 242 6.88 -19.59 4.89
C ASP A 242 6.84 -18.56 3.74
N THR A 243 5.75 -18.55 2.99
CA THR A 243 5.53 -17.61 1.87
C THR A 243 4.37 -16.67 2.13
N THR A 244 4.36 -15.56 1.39
CA THR A 244 3.30 -14.54 1.47
C THR A 244 2.36 -14.56 0.26
N CYS A 245 2.53 -15.55 -0.63
CA CYS A 245 1.63 -15.82 -1.75
C CYS A 245 1.41 -17.33 -1.97
N CYS A 246 0.28 -17.65 -2.61
CA CYS A 246 -0.09 -18.95 -3.15
C CYS A 246 -0.55 -18.75 -4.61
N LEU A 247 -0.11 -19.60 -5.53
CA LEU A 247 -0.56 -19.55 -6.92
C LEU A 247 -1.85 -20.36 -7.07
N VAL A 248 -2.77 -19.86 -7.91
CA VAL A 248 -4.01 -20.54 -8.24
C VAL A 248 -3.89 -21.09 -9.65
N ASN A 249 -3.95 -22.40 -9.77
CA ASN A 249 -3.76 -23.09 -11.03
C ASN A 249 -5.03 -23.84 -11.44
N LEU A 250 -5.21 -23.95 -12.75
CA LEU A 250 -6.15 -24.88 -13.36
C LEU A 250 -5.34 -25.73 -14.34
N HIS A 251 -5.16 -27.00 -14.01
CA HIS A 251 -4.16 -27.86 -14.68
C HIS A 251 -2.78 -27.18 -14.64
N ASP A 252 -2.07 -27.11 -15.78
CA ASP A 252 -0.74 -26.48 -15.88
C ASP A 252 -0.81 -24.97 -16.16
N THR A 253 -2.00 -24.35 -16.11
CA THR A 253 -2.17 -22.93 -16.42
C THR A 253 -2.35 -22.10 -15.16
N LEU A 254 -1.53 -21.05 -15.03
CA LEU A 254 -1.65 -20.07 -13.96
C LEU A 254 -2.89 -19.19 -14.15
N GLN A 255 -3.88 -19.33 -13.27
CA GLN A 255 -5.12 -18.54 -13.30
C GLN A 255 -5.06 -17.31 -12.40
N GLY A 256 -4.33 -17.42 -11.29
CA GLY A 256 -4.41 -16.43 -10.22
C GLY A 256 -3.26 -16.45 -9.23
N ILE A 257 -3.25 -15.43 -8.37
CA ILE A 257 -2.39 -15.34 -7.20
C ILE A 257 -3.21 -14.90 -5.99
N ILE A 258 -3.01 -15.55 -4.85
CA ILE A 258 -3.53 -15.13 -3.54
C ILE A 258 -2.35 -14.67 -2.70
N THR A 259 -2.45 -13.48 -2.13
CA THR A 259 -1.45 -12.93 -1.19
C THR A 259 -2.07 -12.73 0.19
N PHE A 260 -1.24 -12.51 1.21
CA PHE A 260 -1.75 -12.08 2.53
C PHE A 260 -2.67 -10.87 2.45
N ARG A 261 -2.42 -9.94 1.52
CA ARG A 261 -3.28 -8.78 1.34
C ARG A 261 -4.68 -9.16 0.90
N ASP A 262 -4.80 -10.14 0.00
CA ASP A 262 -6.11 -10.57 -0.51
C ASP A 262 -6.91 -11.25 0.60
N ILE A 263 -6.26 -12.03 1.47
CA ILE A 263 -6.87 -12.66 2.64
C ILE A 263 -7.25 -11.62 3.71
N LEU A 264 -6.37 -10.66 4.00
CA LEU A 264 -6.66 -9.58 4.95
C LEU A 264 -7.78 -8.65 4.48
N GLY A 265 -8.01 -8.58 3.16
CA GLY A 265 -9.16 -7.89 2.58
C GLY A 265 -10.51 -8.41 3.10
N LEU A 266 -10.57 -9.66 3.58
CA LEU A 266 -11.78 -10.23 4.21
C LEU A 266 -12.06 -9.66 5.60
N LEU A 267 -11.01 -9.19 6.28
CA LEU A 267 -11.10 -8.58 7.61
C LEU A 267 -11.29 -7.07 7.54
N ALA A 268 -10.80 -6.46 6.47
CA ALA A 268 -10.92 -5.03 6.26
C ALA A 268 -12.40 -4.66 6.07
N SER A 269 -12.88 -3.70 6.85
CA SER A 269 -14.26 -3.18 6.76
C SER A 269 -14.22 -1.77 6.22
N LYS A 270 -15.19 -1.37 5.36
CA LYS A 270 -15.48 0.03 5.00
C LYS A 270 -15.62 0.92 6.25
N LEU A 271 -14.52 1.36 6.82
CA LEU A 271 -14.54 2.52 7.69
C LEU A 271 -14.56 3.70 6.72
N GLU A 272 -15.73 4.33 6.63
CA GLU A 272 -15.83 5.67 6.08
C GLU A 272 -15.18 6.60 7.11
N THR A 273 -13.84 6.65 7.16
CA THR A 273 -13.22 7.80 7.80
C THR A 273 -13.33 8.97 6.82
N PRO A 274 -13.79 10.15 7.27
CA PRO A 274 -13.80 11.32 6.42
C PRO A 274 -12.35 11.66 6.06
N ILE A 275 -12.06 11.76 4.76
CA ILE A 275 -10.76 12.21 4.28
C ILE A 275 -10.45 13.54 4.99
N PRO A 276 -9.31 13.67 5.70
CA PRO A 276 -8.92 14.93 6.30
C PRO A 276 -8.92 16.04 5.24
N LEU A 277 -9.81 17.01 5.41
CA LEU A 277 -9.98 18.16 4.52
C LEU A 277 -9.46 19.40 5.23
N TYR A 278 -8.31 19.92 4.76
CA TYR A 278 -7.75 21.17 5.26
C TYR A 278 -8.15 22.32 4.35
N ILE A 279 -8.75 23.36 4.91
CA ILE A 279 -9.09 24.59 4.20
C ILE A 279 -8.10 25.67 4.65
N VAL A 280 -7.41 26.30 3.70
CA VAL A 280 -6.33 27.28 3.98
C VAL A 280 -6.62 28.59 3.24
N GLY A 281 -6.44 29.74 3.90
CA GLY A 281 -6.50 31.07 3.28
C GLY A 281 -7.92 31.65 3.12
N MET A 282 -8.89 31.14 3.88
CA MET A 282 -10.28 31.55 3.79
C MET A 282 -10.56 32.89 4.49
N PRO A 283 -11.39 33.79 3.93
CA PRO A 283 -11.91 34.94 4.67
C PRO A 283 -12.85 34.51 5.82
N GLU A 284 -12.90 35.28 6.91
CA GLU A 284 -13.45 34.92 8.25
C GLU A 284 -14.97 34.61 8.35
N ASP A 285 -15.66 34.24 7.27
CA ASP A 285 -17.08 33.87 7.36
C ASP A 285 -17.31 32.36 7.57
N GLN A 286 -18.22 32.00 8.47
CA GLN A 286 -18.53 30.62 8.80
C GLN A 286 -19.37 29.91 7.71
N GLN A 287 -20.05 30.65 6.83
CA GLN A 287 -20.97 30.10 5.81
C GLN A 287 -20.21 29.40 4.68
N ASN A 288 -19.10 29.99 4.24
CA ASN A 288 -18.24 29.47 3.20
C ASN A 288 -17.50 28.19 3.64
N VAL A 289 -17.15 28.04 4.93
CA VAL A 289 -16.53 26.81 5.47
C VAL A 289 -17.49 25.64 5.34
N ASN A 290 -18.76 25.85 5.71
CA ASN A 290 -19.80 24.84 5.64
C ASN A 290 -20.11 24.48 4.19
N LEU A 291 -20.13 25.47 3.29
CA LEU A 291 -20.34 25.25 1.86
C LEU A 291 -19.23 24.38 1.25
N ILE A 292 -17.96 24.69 1.52
CA ILE A 292 -16.81 23.90 1.05
C ILE A 292 -16.87 22.49 1.63
N SER A 293 -17.06 22.37 2.96
CA SER A 293 -17.10 21.07 3.64
C SER A 293 -18.23 20.19 3.12
N SER A 294 -19.39 20.78 2.83
CA SER A 294 -20.56 20.11 2.24
C SER A 294 -20.33 19.69 0.78
N LYS A 295 -20.01 20.64 -0.11
CA LYS A 295 -19.87 20.37 -1.55
C LYS A 295 -18.64 19.52 -1.84
N PHE A 296 -17.48 19.92 -1.33
CA PHE A 296 -16.24 19.20 -1.60
C PHE A 296 -16.15 17.91 -0.80
N GLY A 297 -16.69 17.85 0.42
CA GLY A 297 -16.80 16.60 1.17
C GLY A 297 -17.59 15.52 0.42
N LYS A 298 -18.68 15.89 -0.26
CA LYS A 298 -19.42 14.96 -1.15
C LYS A 298 -18.58 14.50 -2.34
N THR A 299 -17.82 15.40 -2.97
CA THR A 299 -16.89 15.05 -4.05
C THR A 299 -15.81 14.09 -3.56
N LEU A 300 -15.20 14.38 -2.41
CA LEU A 300 -14.20 13.51 -1.77
C LEU A 300 -14.77 12.13 -1.45
N LYS A 301 -15.99 12.05 -0.91
CA LYS A 301 -16.67 10.78 -0.66
C LYS A 301 -16.90 9.97 -1.93
N ARG A 302 -17.35 10.62 -3.02
CA ARG A 302 -17.48 9.98 -4.35
C ARG A 302 -16.14 9.51 -4.91
N LEU A 303 -15.09 10.29 -4.70
CA LEU A 303 -13.74 9.93 -5.12
C LEU A 303 -13.19 8.75 -4.33
N GLN A 304 -13.44 8.70 -3.03
CA GLN A 304 -13.07 7.61 -2.15
C GLN A 304 -13.55 6.25 -2.68
N GLN A 305 -14.76 6.21 -3.23
CA GLN A 305 -15.37 5.00 -3.80
C GLN A 305 -14.61 4.46 -5.03
N VAL A 306 -13.93 5.33 -5.76
CA VAL A 306 -13.21 4.98 -7.00
C VAL A 306 -11.69 4.96 -6.80
N TYR A 307 -11.19 5.71 -5.82
CA TYR A 307 -9.79 5.96 -5.54
C TYR A 307 -9.54 5.89 -4.03
N SER A 308 -9.39 4.67 -3.51
CA SER A 308 -9.29 4.39 -2.06
C SER A 308 -7.95 4.80 -1.40
N GLU A 309 -7.02 5.38 -2.15
CA GLU A 309 -5.66 5.74 -1.70
C GLU A 309 -5.49 7.24 -1.42
N ILE A 310 -6.58 8.00 -1.23
CA ILE A 310 -6.51 9.41 -0.83
C ILE A 310 -6.17 9.46 0.67
N HIS A 311 -5.06 10.13 1.01
CA HIS A 311 -4.58 10.29 2.39
C HIS A 311 -5.07 11.59 3.02
N GLU A 312 -4.99 12.69 2.28
CA GLU A 312 -5.50 14.00 2.72
C GLU A 312 -5.89 14.83 1.49
N ALA A 313 -6.80 15.77 1.70
CA ALA A 313 -7.15 16.78 0.72
C ALA A 313 -6.94 18.18 1.30
N ARG A 314 -6.34 19.07 0.51
CA ARG A 314 -6.16 20.47 0.89
C ARG A 314 -6.84 21.36 -0.13
N VAL A 315 -7.63 22.30 0.35
CA VAL A 315 -8.26 23.35 -0.45
C VAL A 315 -7.64 24.67 0.00
N SER A 316 -6.81 25.25 -0.86
CA SER A 316 -6.25 26.58 -0.64
C SER A 316 -7.07 27.60 -1.41
N ILE A 317 -7.52 28.65 -0.72
CA ILE A 317 -8.29 29.75 -1.29
C ILE A 317 -7.46 31.02 -1.12
N LYS A 318 -7.37 31.83 -2.16
CA LYS A 318 -6.81 33.19 -2.10
C LYS A 318 -7.83 34.13 -2.73
N GLN A 319 -8.11 35.24 -2.05
CA GLN A 319 -8.94 36.30 -2.61
C GLN A 319 -8.04 37.40 -3.17
N GLN A 320 -8.06 37.61 -4.47
CA GLN A 320 -7.36 38.73 -5.11
C GLN A 320 -8.23 39.98 -5.02
N ARG A 321 -7.76 41.05 -4.37
CA ARG A 321 -8.49 42.32 -4.34
C ARG A 321 -8.51 42.97 -5.72
N THR A 322 -9.69 43.30 -6.22
CA THR A 322 -9.89 44.08 -7.45
C THR A 322 -10.28 45.51 -7.08
N GLY A 323 -9.32 46.42 -6.96
CA GLY A 323 -9.56 47.83 -6.65
C GLY A 323 -10.15 48.10 -5.25
N ASN A 324 -10.97 49.14 -5.11
CA ASN A 324 -11.59 49.59 -3.84
C ASN A 324 -12.86 48.82 -3.43
N LYS A 325 -13.29 47.78 -4.18
CA LYS A 325 -14.45 46.95 -3.83
C LYS A 325 -14.02 45.64 -3.17
N LYS A 326 -14.84 45.13 -2.25
CA LYS A 326 -14.67 43.82 -1.57
C LYS A 326 -14.85 42.61 -2.51
N GLU A 327 -15.27 42.81 -3.75
CA GLU A 327 -15.47 41.73 -4.73
C GLU A 327 -14.17 41.40 -5.44
N GLY A 328 -13.40 40.53 -4.80
CA GLY A 328 -12.17 39.95 -5.34
C GLY A 328 -12.40 38.66 -6.11
N LYS A 329 -11.58 38.37 -7.12
CA LYS A 329 -11.53 37.03 -7.75
C LYS A 329 -11.00 36.01 -6.73
N TYR A 330 -11.65 34.85 -6.65
CA TYR A 330 -11.17 33.70 -5.91
C TYR A 330 -10.23 32.88 -6.77
N GLU A 331 -9.05 32.63 -6.24
CA GLU A 331 -8.09 31.67 -6.76
C GLU A 331 -8.10 30.45 -5.84
N VAL A 332 -8.53 29.30 -6.36
CA VAL A 332 -8.73 28.08 -5.58
C VAL A 332 -7.84 26.98 -6.12
N SER A 333 -7.09 26.34 -5.21
CA SER A 333 -6.25 25.20 -5.51
C SER A 333 -6.64 24.00 -4.66
N ILE A 334 -6.90 22.87 -5.31
CA ILE A 334 -7.20 21.59 -4.66
C ILE A 334 -5.99 20.68 -4.81
N MET A 335 -5.45 20.22 -3.69
CA MET A 335 -4.37 19.26 -3.63
C MET A 335 -4.88 17.95 -3.02
N ILE A 336 -4.83 16.86 -3.79
CA ILE A 336 -5.08 15.51 -3.30
C ILE A 336 -3.74 14.84 -3.06
N ILE A 337 -3.48 14.52 -1.79
CA ILE A 337 -2.27 13.83 -1.38
C ILE A 337 -2.62 12.35 -1.24
N THR A 338 -1.76 11.53 -1.81
CA THR A 338 -1.89 10.07 -1.74
C THR A 338 -0.58 9.53 -1.18
N PRO A 339 -0.56 8.40 -0.44
CA PRO A 339 0.66 7.95 0.22
C PRO A 339 1.80 7.62 -0.75
N HIS A 340 1.48 7.32 -2.02
CA HIS A 340 2.40 6.68 -2.96
C HIS A 340 2.46 7.33 -4.35
N HIS A 341 1.70 8.40 -4.61
CA HIS A 341 1.78 9.17 -5.86
C HIS A 341 2.10 10.64 -5.57
N THR A 342 2.67 11.30 -6.58
CA THR A 342 2.78 12.76 -6.59
C THR A 342 1.43 13.39 -6.27
N PRO A 343 1.39 14.41 -5.39
CA PRO A 343 0.16 15.14 -5.10
C PRO A 343 -0.49 15.61 -6.40
N LEU A 344 -1.80 15.39 -6.51
CA LEU A 344 -2.57 15.86 -7.64
C LEU A 344 -3.05 17.27 -7.34
N ILE A 345 -2.63 18.23 -8.15
CA ILE A 345 -2.92 19.65 -7.93
C ILE A 345 -3.81 20.13 -9.06
N TYR A 346 -4.93 20.74 -8.69
CA TYR A 346 -5.88 21.37 -9.61
C TYR A 346 -6.10 22.81 -9.19
N HIS A 347 -6.24 23.67 -10.19
CA HIS A 347 -6.29 25.11 -10.00
C HIS A 347 -7.39 25.72 -10.88
N SER A 348 -8.15 26.66 -10.32
CA SER A 348 -9.18 27.42 -11.04
C SER A 348 -9.40 28.79 -10.39
N VAL A 349 -9.91 29.72 -11.18
CA VAL A 349 -10.11 31.13 -10.78
C VAL A 349 -11.50 31.57 -11.22
N GLY A 350 -12.20 32.32 -10.37
CA GLY A 350 -13.53 32.86 -10.69
C GLY A 350 -14.02 33.88 -9.68
N PHE A 351 -15.15 34.52 -9.98
CA PHE A 351 -15.74 35.54 -9.11
C PHE A 351 -16.65 34.92 -8.04
N ASP A 352 -17.21 33.75 -8.30
CA ASP A 352 -18.02 32.98 -7.36
C ASP A 352 -17.25 31.75 -6.86
N LEU A 353 -17.03 31.67 -5.55
CA LEU A 353 -16.28 30.57 -4.93
C LEU A 353 -16.95 29.20 -5.12
N SER A 354 -18.28 29.16 -5.11
CA SER A 354 -19.07 27.95 -5.26
C SER A 354 -18.94 27.37 -6.67
N GLU A 355 -19.02 28.21 -7.70
CA GLU A 355 -18.81 27.80 -9.09
C GLU A 355 -17.39 27.28 -9.32
N VAL A 356 -16.38 27.97 -8.77
CA VAL A 356 -14.97 27.56 -8.90
C VAL A 356 -14.72 26.19 -8.27
N LEU A 357 -15.31 25.92 -7.09
CA LEU A 357 -15.21 24.62 -6.43
C LEU A 357 -15.91 23.50 -7.20
N GLU A 358 -17.01 23.82 -7.88
CA GLU A 358 -17.78 22.87 -8.69
C GLU A 358 -17.02 22.47 -9.95
N ASP A 359 -16.47 23.44 -10.69
CA ASP A 359 -15.57 23.21 -11.83
C ASP A 359 -14.36 22.35 -11.44
N LEU A 360 -13.72 22.67 -10.31
CA LEU A 360 -12.58 21.90 -9.81
C LEU A 360 -13.00 20.47 -9.42
N SER A 361 -14.16 20.29 -8.78
CA SER A 361 -14.69 18.98 -8.43
C SER A 361 -14.95 18.12 -9.67
N GLU A 362 -15.50 18.69 -10.74
CA GLU A 362 -15.72 17.98 -12.00
C GLU A 362 -14.41 17.59 -12.68
N LYS A 363 -13.45 18.52 -12.78
CA LYS A 363 -12.12 18.25 -13.33
C LYS A 363 -11.44 17.08 -12.60
N LEU A 364 -11.53 17.09 -11.27
CA LEU A 364 -10.99 16.06 -10.39
C LEU A 364 -11.64 14.68 -10.67
N LEU A 365 -12.98 14.61 -10.71
CA LEU A 365 -13.73 13.38 -10.99
C LEU A 365 -13.46 12.83 -12.40
N ARG A 366 -13.42 13.69 -13.42
CA ARG A 366 -13.18 13.28 -14.82
C ARG A 366 -11.78 12.66 -15.02
N VAL A 367 -10.75 13.22 -14.38
CA VAL A 367 -9.37 12.70 -14.53
C VAL A 367 -9.19 11.40 -13.74
N LEU A 368 -9.72 11.33 -12.53
CA LEU A 368 -9.57 10.17 -11.66
C LEU A 368 -10.38 8.96 -12.15
N SER A 369 -11.58 9.18 -12.72
CA SER A 369 -12.38 8.12 -13.36
C SER A 369 -11.69 7.49 -14.58
N LYS A 370 -10.99 8.29 -15.41
CA LYS A 370 -10.19 7.78 -16.53
C LYS A 370 -9.00 6.92 -16.05
N ARG A 371 -8.32 7.32 -14.97
CA ARG A 371 -7.21 6.55 -14.38
C ARG A 371 -7.66 5.23 -13.75
N ALA A 372 -8.87 5.19 -13.19
CA ALA A 372 -9.45 3.97 -12.62
C ALA A 372 -9.78 2.90 -13.70
N LYS A 373 -10.24 3.32 -14.89
CA LYS A 373 -10.53 2.41 -16.02
C LYS A 373 -9.30 1.66 -16.53
N ASN A 374 -8.10 2.26 -16.46
CA ASN A 374 -6.85 1.63 -16.91
C ASN A 374 -6.23 0.65 -15.90
N ARG A 375 -6.78 0.55 -14.68
CA ARG A 375 -6.44 -0.51 -13.71
C ARG A 375 -7.50 -1.61 -13.89
N SER A 376 -7.17 -2.69 -14.60
CA SER A 376 -8.08 -3.80 -14.99
C SER A 376 -9.07 -4.30 -13.90
N LYS A 377 -10.20 -4.85 -14.36
CA LYS A 377 -11.43 -5.25 -13.65
C LYS A 377 -11.32 -6.51 -12.77
N ASP A 378 -12.07 -6.43 -11.67
CA ASP A 378 -12.80 -7.42 -10.86
C ASP A 378 -12.10 -8.65 -10.26
N SER A 379 -11.33 -8.37 -9.21
CA SER A 379 -11.24 -9.18 -7.99
C SER A 379 -12.05 -8.45 -6.89
N ILE A 380 -12.51 -9.13 -5.82
CA ILE A 380 -13.22 -8.51 -4.67
C ILE A 380 -12.50 -7.27 -4.11
N ARG A 381 -11.20 -7.10 -4.42
CA ARG A 381 -10.46 -5.83 -4.28
C ARG A 381 -11.18 -4.55 -4.72
N LYS A 382 -12.09 -4.59 -5.69
CA LYS A 382 -12.70 -3.37 -6.26
C LYS A 382 -14.00 -2.90 -5.60
N ILE A 383 -14.63 -3.71 -4.75
CA ILE A 383 -15.93 -3.31 -4.18
C ILE A 383 -15.79 -2.69 -2.78
N ASP A 384 -14.77 -3.04 -1.98
CA ASP A 384 -14.86 -2.78 -0.53
C ASP A 384 -13.53 -2.51 0.19
N LEU A 385 -12.56 -1.79 -0.40
CA LEU A 385 -11.38 -1.37 0.38
C LEU A 385 -11.72 -0.16 1.28
N PRO A 386 -11.48 -0.22 2.58
CA PRO A 386 -11.60 0.93 3.46
C PRO A 386 -10.48 1.94 3.29
N ILE A 387 -10.84 3.18 3.58
CA ILE A 387 -9.98 4.35 3.56
C ILE A 387 -9.86 4.80 5.02
N PHE A 388 -8.64 5.15 5.45
CA PHE A 388 -8.32 5.62 6.80
C PHE A 388 -8.03 7.10 6.79
#